data_AF-A0A0N4TC58-F1
#
_entry.id   AF-A0A0N4TC58-F1
#
_cell.length_a   1.000
_cell.length_b   1.000
_cell.length_c   1.000
_cell.angle_alpha   90.00
_cell.angle_beta   90.00
_cell.angle_gamma   90.00
#
_symmetry.space_group_name_H-M   'P 1'
#
loop_
_entity.id
_entity.type
_entity.pdbx_description
1 polymer ?
#
loop_
_entity_poly.entity_id
_entity_poly.type
_entity_poly.pdbx_seq_one_letter_code
_entity_poly.pdbx_strand_id
1 'polypeptide(L)'
;MFESCCEDGGPSADSVNFWFDFLDYMMRVIEDDKNIYTPVLNQFPQELSVGNLSAATLWQLYKTDLQMALEEHAQTKKCSTPEYMNLYFKVKGFYFKYVADLPQYKDSIPEFPA
;
A
#
# COMPACT_ATOMS: atom_id res chain seq x y z
N MET A 1 12.84 -26.87 8.40
CA MET A 1 13.04 -26.83 6.94
C MET A 1 11.85 -26.09 6.34
N PHE A 2 11.72 -24.80 6.67
CA PHE A 2 10.85 -23.91 5.90
C PHE A 2 11.77 -23.34 4.83
N GLU A 3 11.96 -24.12 3.77
CA GLU A 3 12.74 -23.69 2.62
C GLU A 3 12.12 -22.44 2.03
N SER A 4 13.01 -21.51 1.71
CA SER A 4 12.78 -20.19 1.16
C SER A 4 11.96 -20.27 -0.14
N CYS A 5 10.65 -20.09 -0.05
CA CYS A 5 9.82 -19.74 -1.22
C CYS A 5 9.98 -18.25 -1.61
N CYS A 6 10.85 -17.50 -0.93
CA CYS A 6 10.88 -16.03 -0.99
C CYS A 6 11.96 -15.46 -1.92
N GLU A 7 12.84 -16.27 -2.53
CA GLU A 7 14.00 -15.70 -3.25
C GLU A 7 13.63 -14.94 -4.53
N ASP A 8 12.48 -15.21 -5.17
CA ASP A 8 12.10 -14.55 -6.44
C ASP A 8 10.89 -13.59 -6.36
N GLY A 9 10.26 -13.44 -5.18
CA GLY A 9 8.99 -12.71 -5.05
C GLY A 9 9.03 -11.44 -4.19
N GLY A 10 10.18 -11.10 -3.61
CA GLY A 10 10.32 -9.99 -2.68
C GLY A 10 10.74 -8.65 -3.33
N PRO A 11 10.83 -7.58 -2.54
CA PRO A 11 11.39 -6.30 -2.99
C PRO A 11 12.86 -6.47 -3.40
N SER A 12 13.29 -5.77 -4.45
CA SER A 12 14.65 -5.81 -4.99
C SER A 12 15.15 -4.41 -5.32
N ALA A 13 16.43 -4.14 -5.06
CA ALA A 13 17.07 -2.88 -5.42
C ALA A 13 17.17 -2.63 -6.94
N ASP A 14 16.99 -3.68 -7.75
CA ASP A 14 17.09 -3.61 -9.22
C ASP A 14 15.75 -3.31 -9.89
N SER A 15 14.61 -3.42 -9.18
CA SER A 15 13.28 -3.22 -9.75
C SER A 15 12.26 -2.72 -8.72
N VAL A 16 11.42 -1.78 -9.15
CA VAL A 16 10.28 -1.30 -8.34
C VAL A 16 8.99 -2.10 -8.53
N ASN A 17 8.97 -3.11 -9.42
CA ASN A 17 7.75 -3.81 -9.83
C ASN A 17 7.02 -4.51 -8.68
N PHE A 18 7.77 -5.07 -7.72
CA PHE A 18 7.19 -5.65 -6.51
C PHE A 18 6.20 -4.70 -5.83
N TRP A 19 6.57 -3.41 -5.71
CA TRP A 19 5.73 -2.39 -5.06
C TRP A 19 4.47 -2.04 -5.85
N PHE A 20 4.51 -2.20 -7.19
CA PHE A 20 3.31 -2.05 -8.03
C PHE A 20 2.34 -3.21 -7.82
N ASP A 21 2.85 -4.43 -7.86
CA ASP A 21 2.05 -5.64 -7.74
C ASP A 21 1.47 -5.74 -6.32
N PHE A 22 2.27 -5.39 -5.31
CA PHE A 22 1.83 -5.37 -3.92
C PHE A 22 0.68 -4.38 -3.69
N LEU A 23 0.71 -3.19 -4.31
CA LEU A 23 -0.44 -2.28 -4.31
C LEU A 23 -1.68 -2.90 -4.94
N ASP A 24 -1.53 -3.63 -6.06
CA ASP A 24 -2.67 -4.30 -6.69
C ASP A 24 -3.28 -5.38 -5.79
N TYR A 25 -2.45 -6.12 -5.06
CA TYR A 25 -2.94 -7.08 -4.06
C TYR A 25 -3.63 -6.37 -2.89
N MET A 26 -3.06 -5.28 -2.36
CA MET A 26 -3.71 -4.49 -1.31
C MET A 26 -5.08 -3.97 -1.76
N MET A 27 -5.18 -3.45 -2.99
CA MET A 27 -6.47 -2.99 -3.52
C MET A 27 -7.51 -4.11 -3.55
N ARG A 28 -7.13 -5.32 -3.98
CA ARG A 28 -8.05 -6.48 -3.96
C ARG A 28 -8.52 -6.84 -2.55
N VAL A 29 -7.59 -6.89 -1.59
CA VAL A 29 -7.90 -7.19 -0.18
C VAL A 29 -8.86 -6.14 0.40
N ILE A 30 -8.60 -4.85 0.15
CA ILE A 30 -9.46 -3.76 0.64
C ILE A 30 -10.86 -3.84 0.03
N GLU A 31 -10.98 -4.19 -1.26
CA GLU A 31 -12.29 -4.37 -1.90
C GLU A 31 -13.06 -5.55 -1.30
N ASP A 32 -12.39 -6.67 -1.00
CA ASP A 32 -13.02 -7.81 -0.33
C ASP A 32 -13.44 -7.44 1.11
N ASP A 33 -12.58 -6.75 1.85
CA ASP A 33 -12.86 -6.27 3.21
C ASP A 33 -14.04 -5.30 3.25
N LYS A 34 -14.15 -4.43 2.27
CA LYS A 34 -15.24 -3.47 2.15
C LYS A 34 -16.56 -4.13 1.70
N ASN A 35 -16.51 -4.99 0.70
CA ASN A 35 -17.73 -5.46 0.02
C ASN A 35 -18.23 -6.81 0.53
N ILE A 36 -17.36 -7.64 1.11
CA ILE A 36 -17.69 -8.99 1.59
C ILE A 36 -17.69 -9.01 3.11
N TYR A 37 -16.60 -8.59 3.76
CA TYR A 37 -16.46 -8.75 5.20
C TYR A 37 -17.17 -7.68 6.02
N THR A 38 -17.15 -6.41 5.59
CA THR A 38 -17.83 -5.32 6.31
C THR A 38 -19.33 -5.58 6.50
N PRO A 39 -20.10 -6.03 5.48
CA PRO A 39 -21.52 -6.35 5.68
C PRO A 39 -21.78 -7.49 6.66
N VAL A 40 -20.86 -8.47 6.76
CA VAL A 40 -20.98 -9.63 7.66
C VAL A 40 -20.63 -9.23 9.09
N LEU A 41 -19.58 -8.42 9.28
CA LEU A 41 -19.09 -7.95 10.57
C LEU A 41 -19.67 -6.58 10.95
N ASN A 42 -20.99 -6.46 10.84
CA ASN A 42 -21.73 -5.20 11.01
C ASN A 42 -22.40 -5.06 12.40
N GLN A 43 -21.80 -5.64 13.45
CA GLN A 43 -22.37 -5.57 14.81
C GLN A 43 -22.24 -4.16 15.43
N PHE A 44 -21.24 -3.38 15.01
CA PHE A 44 -20.96 -2.04 15.50
C PHE A 44 -20.68 -1.05 14.35
N PRO A 45 -21.67 -0.75 13.48
CA PRO A 45 -21.47 0.02 12.24
C PRO A 45 -20.88 1.43 12.43
N GLN A 46 -21.05 2.01 13.62
CA GLN A 46 -20.53 3.34 13.95
C GLN A 46 -19.08 3.31 14.46
N GLU A 47 -18.63 2.16 14.96
CA GLU A 47 -17.31 1.99 15.58
C GLU A 47 -16.34 1.22 14.68
N LEU A 48 -16.86 0.28 13.86
CA LEU A 48 -16.06 -0.61 13.03
C LEU A 48 -16.57 -0.63 11.58
N SER A 49 -15.67 -0.28 10.67
CA SER A 49 -15.77 -0.62 9.24
C SER A 49 -14.52 -1.40 8.88
N VAL A 50 -14.68 -2.68 8.54
CA VAL A 50 -13.55 -3.57 8.22
C VAL A 50 -12.78 -3.03 7.00
N GLY A 51 -13.48 -2.55 5.98
CA GLY A 51 -12.87 -1.93 4.80
C GLY A 51 -12.05 -0.67 5.14
N ASN A 52 -12.56 0.19 6.03
CA ASN A 52 -11.83 1.39 6.44
C ASN A 52 -10.60 1.05 7.29
N LEU A 53 -10.73 0.10 8.22
CA LEU A 53 -9.63 -0.38 9.04
C LEU A 53 -8.54 -1.02 8.17
N SER A 54 -8.93 -1.88 7.24
CA SER A 54 -8.04 -2.53 6.27
C SER A 54 -7.26 -1.51 5.45
N ALA A 55 -7.95 -0.54 4.85
CA ALA A 55 -7.31 0.52 4.06
C ALA A 55 -6.31 1.34 4.89
N ALA A 56 -6.68 1.73 6.12
CA ALA A 56 -5.79 2.46 7.03
C ALA A 56 -4.54 1.66 7.40
N THR A 57 -4.71 0.40 7.83
CA THR A 57 -3.62 -0.46 8.27
C THR A 57 -2.67 -0.80 7.13
N LEU A 58 -3.21 -1.24 5.99
CA LEU A 58 -2.40 -1.59 4.82
C LEU A 58 -1.65 -0.38 4.28
N TRP A 59 -2.28 0.79 4.21
CA TRP A 59 -1.61 2.01 3.80
C TRP A 59 -0.43 2.35 4.72
N GLN A 60 -0.63 2.31 6.04
CA GLN A 60 0.41 2.69 6.99
C GLN A 60 1.63 1.77 6.87
N LEU A 61 1.42 0.44 6.79
CA LEU A 61 2.51 -0.53 6.64
C LEU A 61 3.21 -0.37 5.29
N TYR A 62 2.45 -0.30 4.20
CA TYR A 62 2.99 -0.11 2.85
C TYR A 62 3.83 1.15 2.74
N LYS A 63 3.32 2.28 3.25
CA LYS A 63 4.02 3.58 3.20
C LYS A 63 5.37 3.49 3.91
N THR A 64 5.40 2.89 5.11
CA THR A 64 6.62 2.72 5.89
C THR A 64 7.63 1.84 5.17
N ASP A 65 7.20 0.68 4.65
CA ASP A 65 8.10 -0.25 3.98
C ASP A 65 8.61 0.31 2.64
N LEU A 66 7.74 0.97 1.87
CA LEU A 66 8.14 1.62 0.63
C LEU A 66 9.14 2.75 0.88
N GLN A 67 8.97 3.55 1.95
CA GLN A 67 9.92 4.60 2.30
C GLN A 67 11.32 4.03 2.54
N MET A 68 11.43 2.98 3.37
CA MET A 68 12.71 2.33 3.64
C MET A 68 13.35 1.78 2.36
N ALA A 69 12.55 1.20 1.47
CA ALA A 69 13.05 0.71 0.18
C ALA A 69 13.54 1.86 -0.72
N LEU A 70 12.80 2.96 -0.82
CA LEU A 70 13.21 4.11 -1.64
C LEU A 70 14.49 4.77 -1.11
N GLU A 71 14.71 4.78 0.19
CA GLU A 71 15.97 5.24 0.81
C GLU A 71 17.18 4.38 0.37
N GLU A 72 17.00 3.07 0.21
CA GLU A 72 18.04 2.17 -0.33
C GLU A 72 18.23 2.39 -1.84
N HIS A 73 17.14 2.48 -2.60
CA HIS A 73 17.17 2.76 -4.04
C HIS A 73 17.86 4.10 -4.35
N ALA A 74 17.75 5.10 -3.48
CA ALA A 74 18.41 6.39 -3.66
C ALA A 74 19.95 6.30 -3.65
N GLN A 75 20.52 5.27 -3.02
CA GLN A 75 21.98 5.06 -2.94
C GLN A 75 22.54 4.47 -4.24
N THR A 76 21.82 3.54 -4.86
CA THR A 76 22.31 2.78 -6.02
C THR A 76 21.70 3.25 -7.35
N LYS A 77 20.49 3.81 -7.32
CA LYS A 77 19.75 4.40 -8.45
C LYS A 77 19.69 3.50 -9.69
N LYS A 78 19.38 2.22 -9.50
CA LYS A 78 19.42 1.22 -10.56
C LYS A 78 18.21 1.25 -11.51
N CYS A 79 17.03 1.68 -11.05
CA CYS A 79 15.88 1.90 -11.91
C CYS A 79 15.89 3.29 -12.57
N SER A 80 15.15 3.44 -13.66
CA SER A 80 15.02 4.69 -14.39
C SER A 80 14.03 5.66 -13.72
N THR A 81 14.19 6.97 -13.96
CA THR A 81 13.26 7.99 -13.45
C THR A 81 11.80 7.74 -13.84
N PRO A 82 11.46 7.32 -15.08
CA PRO A 82 10.08 6.96 -15.42
C PRO A 82 9.49 5.84 -14.56
N GLU A 83 10.28 4.83 -14.19
CA GLU A 83 9.81 3.74 -13.31
C GLU A 83 9.42 4.26 -11.92
N TYR A 84 10.27 5.11 -11.32
CA TYR A 84 9.96 5.76 -10.03
C TYR A 84 8.75 6.68 -10.14
N MET A 85 8.63 7.46 -11.22
CA MET A 85 7.48 8.36 -11.42
C MET A 85 6.17 7.57 -11.57
N ASN A 86 6.19 6.47 -12.33
CA ASN A 86 5.03 5.61 -12.47
C ASN A 86 4.61 5.01 -11.12
N LEU A 87 5.57 4.60 -10.28
CA LEU A 87 5.27 4.09 -8.95
C LEU A 87 4.62 5.19 -8.11
N TYR A 88 5.21 6.38 -8.09
CA TYR A 88 4.67 7.54 -7.38
C TYR A 88 3.23 7.85 -7.79
N PHE A 89 2.92 7.87 -9.09
CA PHE A 89 1.55 8.11 -9.56
C PHE A 89 0.58 7.02 -9.12
N LYS A 90 1.00 5.76 -9.11
CA LYS A 90 0.17 4.64 -8.64
C LYS A 90 -0.11 4.73 -7.14
N VAL A 91 0.93 5.00 -6.33
CA VAL A 91 0.81 5.23 -4.88
C VAL A 91 -0.14 6.40 -4.59
N LYS A 92 0.02 7.50 -5.32
CA LYS A 92 -0.86 8.67 -5.21
C LYS A 92 -2.31 8.33 -5.55
N GLY A 93 -2.53 7.57 -6.62
CA GLY A 93 -3.86 7.09 -7.01
C GLY A 93 -4.51 6.21 -5.95
N PHE A 94 -3.74 5.28 -5.36
CA PHE A 94 -4.19 4.45 -4.25
C PHE A 94 -4.63 5.28 -3.05
N TYR A 95 -3.81 6.26 -2.63
CA TYR A 95 -4.13 7.12 -1.49
C TYR A 95 -5.45 7.87 -1.69
N PHE A 96 -5.63 8.51 -2.84
CA PHE A 96 -6.88 9.26 -3.11
C PHE A 96 -8.10 8.35 -3.21
N LYS A 97 -7.94 7.12 -3.69
CA LYS A 97 -9.06 6.19 -3.85
C LYS A 97 -9.49 5.54 -2.52
N TYR A 98 -8.55 5.22 -1.63
CA TYR A 98 -8.82 4.37 -0.47
C TYR A 98 -8.56 5.03 0.89
N VAL A 99 -7.73 6.08 0.94
CA VAL A 99 -7.16 6.60 2.19
C VAL A 99 -7.64 8.01 2.51
N ALA A 100 -7.70 8.90 1.50
CA ALA A 100 -7.92 10.34 1.70
C ALA A 100 -9.20 10.70 2.47
N ASP A 101 -10.27 9.91 2.31
CA ASP A 101 -11.56 10.16 2.96
C ASP A 101 -11.71 9.47 4.32
N LEU A 102 -10.71 8.70 4.76
CA LEU A 102 -10.75 8.04 6.07
C LEU A 102 -10.64 9.07 7.20
N PRO A 103 -11.34 8.88 8.34
CA PRO A 103 -11.41 9.88 9.42
C PRO A 103 -10.06 10.41 9.92
N GLN A 104 -9.04 9.54 9.96
CA GLN A 104 -7.70 9.89 10.44
C GLN A 104 -6.83 10.65 9.42
N TYR A 105 -7.18 10.60 8.13
CA TYR A 105 -6.43 11.25 7.04
C TYR A 105 -7.18 12.42 6.42
N LYS A 106 -8.49 12.51 6.65
CA LYS A 106 -9.33 13.61 6.21
C LYS A 106 -8.75 14.94 6.69
N ASP A 107 -8.63 15.89 5.76
CA ASP A 107 -8.06 17.22 5.98
C ASP A 107 -6.56 17.25 6.39
N SER A 108 -5.88 16.11 6.38
CA SER A 108 -4.44 16.03 6.59
C SER A 108 -3.67 16.26 5.28
N ILE A 109 -2.44 16.75 5.38
CA ILE A 109 -1.55 16.87 4.22
C ILE A 109 -1.09 15.45 3.86
N PRO A 110 -1.35 14.97 2.63
CA PRO A 110 -0.92 13.64 2.22
C PRO A 110 0.60 13.51 2.29
N GLU A 111 1.06 12.52 3.05
CA GLU A 111 2.48 12.18 3.12
C GLU A 111 2.74 10.95 2.24
N PHE A 112 3.43 11.17 1.12
CA PHE A 112 3.86 10.11 0.22
C PHE A 112 5.32 9.72 0.52
N PRO A 113 5.69 8.42 0.42
CA PRO A 113 7.09 8.00 0.45
C PRO A 113 7.87 8.72 -0.66
N ALA A 114 9.02 9.30 -0.30
CA ALA A 114 9.89 10.06 -1.19
C ALA A 114 11.35 9.67 -0.99
#